data_AF-W1NV17-F1
#
_entry.id   AF-W1NV17-F1
#
_cell.length_a   1.000
_cell.length_b   1.000
_cell.length_c   1.000
_cell.angle_alpha   90.00
_cell.angle_beta   90.00
_cell.angle_gamma   90.00
#
_symmetry.space_group_name_H-M   'P 1'
#
loop_
_entity.id
_entity.type
_entity.pdbx_description
1 polymer ?
#
loop_
_entity_poly.entity_id
_entity_poly.type
_entity_poly.pdbx_seq_one_letter_code
_entity_poly.pdbx_strand_id
1 'polypeptide(L)'
;MQSIEGNAQSNELQPSSMAADSRGKHRIIAELKRLEQETRFLEEELEELEKTQKVSAACQELLVLIEAKPDPLLPITNGPANPAWDRWFEGAQESQGCRCWIV
;
A
#
# COMPACT_ATOMS: atom_id res chain seq x y z
N MET A 1 -59.88 50.51 22.15
CA MET A 1 -58.91 50.00 23.15
C MET A 1 -59.61 48.85 23.87
N GLN A 2 -59.17 47.61 23.87
CA GLN A 2 -57.89 47.01 23.48
C GLN A 2 -58.16 45.67 22.78
N SER A 3 -57.32 45.41 21.78
CA SER A 3 -57.11 44.11 21.14
C SER A 3 -56.66 43.08 22.18
N ILE A 4 -57.12 41.83 22.04
CA ILE A 4 -56.56 40.69 22.77
C ILE A 4 -55.75 39.88 21.76
N GLU A 5 -54.50 39.65 22.14
CA GLU A 5 -53.37 39.26 21.31
C GLU A 5 -53.42 37.78 20.89
N GLY A 6 -52.81 37.52 19.73
CA GLY A 6 -52.62 36.18 19.20
C GLY A 6 -51.58 35.41 20.00
N ASN A 7 -51.90 34.17 20.33
CA ASN A 7 -50.91 33.19 20.80
C ASN A 7 -50.45 32.37 19.60
N ALA A 8 -49.44 32.87 18.88
CA ALA A 8 -48.65 32.05 17.97
C ALA A 8 -47.60 31.33 18.82
N GLN A 9 -47.88 30.08 19.14
CA GLN A 9 -46.96 29.18 19.82
C GLN A 9 -45.66 29.09 19.01
N SER A 10 -44.61 29.75 19.49
CA SER A 10 -43.25 29.63 18.99
C SER A 10 -42.85 28.16 19.07
N ASN A 11 -42.81 27.50 17.93
CA ASN A 11 -42.34 26.14 17.81
C ASN A 11 -40.82 26.18 18.02
N GLU A 12 -40.37 25.93 19.25
CA GLU A 12 -38.97 25.81 19.59
C GLU A 12 -38.38 24.63 18.79
N LEU A 13 -37.68 24.96 17.70
CA LEU A 13 -36.90 24.00 16.92
C LEU A 13 -35.82 23.42 17.84
N GLN A 14 -36.06 22.20 18.32
CA GLN A 14 -35.10 21.45 19.11
C GLN A 14 -33.75 21.36 18.37
N PRO A 15 -32.61 21.73 19.02
CA PRO A 15 -31.28 21.69 18.41
C PRO A 15 -30.78 20.27 18.05
N SER A 16 -31.49 19.22 18.49
CA SER A 16 -31.08 17.83 18.37
C SER A 16 -31.16 17.29 16.93
N SER A 17 -32.13 17.73 16.13
CA SER A 17 -32.32 17.25 14.77
C SER A 17 -31.28 17.81 13.79
N MET A 18 -30.93 19.10 13.91
CA MET A 18 -29.94 19.76 13.06
C MET A 18 -28.51 19.25 13.31
N ALA A 19 -28.17 18.93 14.56
CA ALA A 19 -26.85 18.42 14.92
C ALA A 19 -26.61 16.98 14.39
N ALA A 20 -27.62 16.11 14.46
CA ALA A 20 -27.54 14.76 13.90
C ALA A 20 -27.41 14.77 12.37
N ASP A 21 -28.14 15.67 11.71
CA ASP A 21 -28.15 15.81 10.25
C ASP A 21 -26.81 16.36 9.72
N SER A 22 -26.21 17.31 10.44
CA SER A 22 -24.87 17.80 10.11
C SER A 22 -23.81 16.70 10.21
N ARG A 23 -23.85 15.83 11.23
CA ARG A 23 -22.86 14.73 11.38
C ARG A 23 -22.95 13.73 10.23
N GLY A 24 -24.15 13.38 9.81
CA GLY A 24 -24.39 12.52 8.64
C GLY A 24 -23.83 13.16 7.36
N LYS A 25 -24.13 14.44 7.14
CA LYS A 25 -23.61 15.22 6.02
C LYS A 25 -22.08 15.31 6.01
N HIS A 26 -21.44 15.56 7.15
CA HIS A 26 -19.98 15.59 7.25
C HIS A 26 -19.35 14.24 6.90
N ARG A 27 -19.96 13.12 7.35
CA ARG A 27 -19.49 11.78 7.00
C ARG A 27 -19.57 11.54 5.50
N ILE A 28 -20.68 11.91 4.87
CA ILE A 28 -20.85 11.75 3.41
C ILE A 28 -19.81 12.60 2.65
N ILE A 29 -19.59 13.85 3.06
CA ILE A 29 -18.60 14.73 2.43
C ILE A 29 -17.17 14.20 2.62
N ALA A 30 -16.86 13.61 3.78
CA ALA A 30 -15.55 13.02 4.02
C ALA A 30 -15.28 11.82 3.10
N GLU A 31 -16.26 10.93 2.94
CA GLU A 31 -16.15 9.81 1.99
C GLU A 31 -16.07 10.29 0.55
N LEU A 32 -16.85 11.30 0.17
CA LEU A 32 -16.78 11.90 -1.16
C LEU A 32 -15.37 12.43 -1.45
N LYS A 33 -14.80 13.21 -0.52
CA LYS A 33 -13.44 13.74 -0.66
C LYS A 33 -12.38 12.65 -0.73
N ARG A 34 -12.56 11.56 0.02
CA ARG A 34 -11.67 10.39 -0.03
C ARG A 34 -11.70 9.76 -1.42
N LEU A 35 -12.90 9.53 -1.96
CA LEU A 35 -13.07 8.96 -3.31
C LEU A 35 -12.54 9.90 -4.40
N GLU A 36 -12.79 11.21 -4.30
CA GLU A 36 -12.22 12.21 -5.22
C GLU A 36 -10.69 12.19 -5.22
N GLN A 37 -10.07 11.96 -4.05
CA GLN A 37 -8.63 11.81 -3.93
C GLN A 37 -8.13 10.49 -4.54
N GLU A 38 -8.83 9.38 -4.32
CA GLU A 38 -8.48 8.10 -4.94
C GLU A 38 -8.59 8.16 -6.47
N THR A 39 -9.65 8.77 -7.00
CA THR A 39 -9.79 8.97 -8.46
C THR A 39 -8.62 9.76 -9.02
N ARG A 40 -8.24 10.87 -8.38
CA ARG A 40 -7.11 11.68 -8.82
C ARG A 40 -5.79 10.89 -8.81
N PHE A 41 -5.53 10.12 -7.75
CA PHE A 41 -4.32 9.29 -7.70
C PHE A 41 -4.30 8.24 -8.81
N LEU A 42 -5.42 7.58 -9.09
CA LEU A 42 -5.49 6.61 -10.17
C LEU A 42 -5.29 7.25 -11.55
N GLU A 43 -5.80 8.46 -11.77
CA GLU A 43 -5.57 9.23 -13.00
C GLU A 43 -4.08 9.56 -13.18
N GLU A 44 -3.42 10.02 -12.10
CA GLU A 44 -1.98 10.30 -12.09
C GLU A 44 -1.15 9.02 -12.35
N GLU A 45 -1.48 7.89 -11.68
CA GLU A 45 -0.80 6.61 -11.88
C GLU A 45 -0.96 6.09 -13.32
N LEU A 46 -2.14 6.29 -13.92
CA LEU A 46 -2.40 5.87 -15.29
C LEU A 46 -1.58 6.71 -16.30
N GLU A 47 -1.47 8.02 -16.06
CA GLU A 47 -0.64 8.91 -16.89
C GLU A 47 0.84 8.50 -16.83
N GLU A 48 1.36 8.17 -15.65
CA GLU A 48 2.72 7.67 -15.50
C GLU A 48 2.92 6.29 -16.14
N LEU A 49 1.93 5.40 -16.05
CA LEU A 49 1.98 4.08 -16.69
C LEU A 49 2.05 4.19 -18.22
N GLU A 50 1.36 5.16 -18.83
CA GLU A 50 1.42 5.41 -20.28
C GLU A 50 2.80 5.91 -20.74
N LYS A 51 3.51 6.66 -19.89
CA LYS A 51 4.89 7.11 -20.14
C LYS A 51 5.93 6.02 -19.88
N THR A 52 5.57 4.97 -19.14
CA THR A 52 6.52 3.93 -18.72
C THR A 52 6.91 3.04 -19.90
N GLN A 53 8.19 2.69 -19.97
CA GLN A 53 8.70 1.83 -21.04
C GLN A 53 8.17 0.38 -20.93
N LYS A 54 8.18 -0.33 -22.06
CA LYS A 54 7.83 -1.75 -22.09
C LYS A 54 8.74 -2.54 -21.14
N VAL A 55 8.16 -3.51 -20.44
CA VAL A 55 8.90 -4.43 -19.55
C VAL A 55 10.06 -5.11 -20.29
N SER A 56 9.85 -5.51 -21.56
CA SER A 56 10.92 -6.12 -22.37
C SER A 56 12.14 -5.21 -22.56
N ALA A 57 11.94 -3.89 -22.71
CA ALA A 57 13.03 -2.93 -22.84
C ALA A 57 13.75 -2.73 -21.50
N ALA A 58 12.99 -2.56 -20.42
CA ALA A 58 13.54 -2.44 -19.07
C ALA A 58 14.36 -3.67 -18.65
N CYS A 59 13.87 -4.88 -18.95
CA CYS A 59 14.59 -6.12 -18.68
C CYS A 59 15.88 -6.23 -19.50
N GLN A 60 15.87 -5.81 -20.77
CA GLN A 60 17.08 -5.83 -21.60
C GLN A 60 18.15 -4.88 -21.06
N GLU A 61 17.76 -3.67 -20.66
CA GLU A 61 18.66 -2.70 -20.02
C GLU A 61 19.24 -3.26 -18.72
N LEU A 62 18.40 -3.88 -17.89
CA LEU A 62 18.83 -4.51 -16.65
C LEU A 62 19.85 -5.64 -16.89
N LEU A 63 19.62 -6.49 -17.89
CA LEU A 63 20.56 -7.57 -18.24
C LEU A 63 21.92 -7.00 -18.64
N VAL A 64 21.94 -5.96 -19.48
CA VAL A 64 23.20 -5.29 -19.87
C VAL A 64 23.94 -4.74 -18.66
N LEU A 65 23.23 -4.15 -17.68
CA LEU A 65 23.84 -3.63 -16.46
C LEU A 65 24.43 -4.75 -15.58
N ILE A 66 23.72 -5.87 -15.44
CA ILE A 66 24.18 -7.03 -14.66
C ILE A 66 25.40 -7.69 -15.32
N GLU A 67 25.41 -7.81 -16.64
CA GLU A 67 26.50 -8.43 -17.39
C GLU A 67 27.74 -7.54 -17.49
N ALA A 68 27.58 -6.21 -17.40
CA ALA A 68 28.67 -5.25 -17.57
C ALA A 68 29.78 -5.40 -16.51
N LYS A 69 29.44 -5.82 -15.29
CA LYS A 69 30.41 -6.05 -14.22
C LYS A 69 30.02 -7.25 -13.36
N PRO A 70 30.88 -8.28 -13.28
CA PRO A 70 30.59 -9.44 -12.45
C PRO A 70 30.54 -9.07 -10.96
N ASP A 71 29.56 -9.60 -10.25
CA ASP A 71 29.44 -9.46 -8.80
C ASP A 71 30.56 -10.24 -8.10
N PRO A 72 31.39 -9.61 -7.24
CA PRO A 72 32.42 -10.32 -6.47
C PRO A 72 31.87 -11.40 -5.53
N LEU A 73 30.59 -11.33 -5.17
CA LEU A 73 29.87 -12.29 -4.35
C LEU A 73 29.14 -13.34 -5.17
N LEU A 74 29.31 -13.37 -6.49
CA LEU A 74 28.78 -14.45 -7.32
C LEU A 74 29.94 -15.14 -8.03
N PRO A 75 29.94 -16.49 -8.13
CA PRO A 75 30.92 -17.19 -8.93
C PRO A 75 30.87 -16.66 -10.36
N ILE A 76 31.93 -15.98 -10.79
CA ILE A 76 32.13 -15.59 -12.19
C ILE A 76 32.25 -16.90 -12.95
N THR A 77 31.17 -17.37 -13.58
CA THR A 77 31.17 -18.71 -14.19
C THR A 77 32.15 -18.76 -15.34
N ASN A 78 33.36 -19.23 -15.01
CA ASN A 78 34.31 -20.02 -15.79
C ASN A 78 35.19 -20.77 -14.78
N GLY A 79 34.59 -21.74 -14.09
CA GLY A 79 35.27 -22.57 -13.10
C GLY A 79 34.31 -23.51 -12.37
N PRO A 80 34.80 -24.62 -11.80
CA PRO A 80 33.95 -25.53 -11.04
C PRO A 80 33.32 -24.80 -9.85
N ALA A 81 32.05 -25.11 -9.57
CA ALA A 81 31.31 -24.54 -8.45
C ALA A 81 32.14 -24.70 -7.16
N ASN A 82 32.31 -23.61 -6.41
CA ASN A 82 33.08 -23.64 -5.17
C ASN A 82 32.24 -24.35 -4.07
N PRO A 83 32.65 -25.55 -3.61
CA PRO A 83 31.85 -26.33 -2.67
C PRO A 83 31.69 -25.66 -1.29
N ALA A 84 32.48 -24.63 -0.99
CA ALA A 84 32.33 -23.87 0.25
C ALA A 84 31.06 -23.01 0.28
N TRP A 85 30.43 -22.76 -0.87
CA TRP A 85 29.19 -21.98 -0.97
C TRP A 85 27.95 -22.80 -0.60
N ASP A 86 28.03 -24.12 -0.75
CA ASP A 86 26.97 -25.05 -0.35
C ASP A 86 26.64 -24.87 1.15
N ARG A 87 27.62 -24.50 1.97
CA ARG A 87 27.42 -24.14 3.39
C ARG A 87 26.41 -23.00 3.62
N TRP A 88 26.35 -22.03 2.71
CA TRP A 88 25.49 -20.85 2.86
C TRP A 88 24.11 -21.05 2.23
N PHE A 89 24.02 -21.88 1.19
CA PHE A 89 22.79 -22.08 0.41
C PHE A 89 22.03 -23.38 0.71
N GLU A 90 22.69 -24.43 1.23
CA GLU A 90 22.02 -25.68 1.61
C GLU A 90 21.37 -25.62 3.01
N GLY A 91 21.44 -24.46 3.67
CA GLY A 91 20.95 -24.29 5.05
C GLY A 91 21.88 -24.93 6.08
N ALA A 92 21.52 -24.83 7.36
CA ALA A 92 22.31 -25.45 8.43
C ALA A 92 22.46 -26.95 8.13
N GLN A 93 23.70 -27.39 7.85
CA GLN A 93 24.02 -28.80 7.76
C GLN A 93 23.64 -29.41 9.10
N GLU A 94 22.49 -30.09 9.14
CA GLU A 94 21.94 -30.71 10.34
C GLU A 94 23.06 -31.57 10.92
N SER A 95 23.71 -31.08 11.97
CA SER A 95 24.84 -31.74 12.60
C SER A 95 24.26 -32.94 13.32
N GLN A 96 24.10 -34.07 12.61
CA GLN A 96 23.49 -35.32 13.07
C GLN A 96 22.66 -35.09 14.33
N GLY A 97 21.45 -34.51 14.15
CA GLY A 97 20.59 -34.06 15.24
C GLY A 97 20.68 -34.99 16.44
N CYS A 98 21.07 -34.42 17.59
CA CYS A 98 21.28 -35.18 18.81
C CYS A 98 20.05 -36.08 19.06
N ARG A 99 20.27 -37.39 19.21
CA ARG A 99 19.23 -38.36 19.60
C ARG A 99 18.93 -38.28 21.10
N CYS A 100 18.80 -37.08 21.65
CA CYS A 100 18.29 -36.95 23.00
C CYS A 100 16.76 -37.11 22.96
N TRP A 101 16.28 -38.16 23.63
CA TRP A 101 14.86 -38.27 23.96
C TRP A 101 14.61 -37.27 25.08
N ILE A 102 13.70 -36.32 24.85
CA ILE A 102 13.16 -35.51 25.94
C ILE A 102 12.40 -36.49 26.82
N VAL A 103 12.89 -36.64 28.06
CA VAL A 103 12.21 -37.36 29.14
C VAL A 103 11.37 -36.39 29.93
#